data_AF-A0A017HQV4-F1
#
_entry.id   AF-A0A017HQV4-F1
#
_cell.length_a   1.000
_cell.length_b   1.000
_cell.length_c   1.000
_cell.angle_alpha   90.00
_cell.angle_beta   90.00
_cell.angle_gamma   90.00
#
_symmetry.space_group_name_H-M   'P 1'
#
loop_
_entity.id
_entity.type
_entity.pdbx_description
1 polymer ?
#
loop_
_entity_poly.entity_id
_entity_poly.type
_entity_poly.pdbx_seq_one_letter_code
_entity_poly.pdbx_strand_id
1 'polypeptide(L)'
;MDERKVETAAVAVRETAEQTQTAAENAASAAQHASAAARQTTQAASRTSAAAETSAVAAQTTARAAVITKDSAERRTELAGDRTVFAAERTYAAWVRTGLVGLAGGIGARALLDGLVPDWMALAQASVLMLFAIFCFIAGVWRQLFKVEPEAPDIDRLPGWLLIGVNLFLALVAATALLGIWAGGPA
;
A
#
# COMPACT_ATOMS: atom_id res chain seq x y z
N MET A 1 18.22 90.72 -61.03
CA MET A 1 18.36 89.48 -60.22
C MET A 1 16.94 89.14 -59.79
N ASP A 2 16.43 88.00 -60.28
CA ASP A 2 15.00 87.71 -60.49
C ASP A 2 14.25 87.41 -59.16
N GLU A 3 13.32 88.27 -58.73
CA GLU A 3 12.52 88.10 -57.49
C GLU A 3 11.81 86.75 -57.43
N ARG A 4 11.41 86.20 -58.59
CA ARG A 4 10.81 84.87 -58.69
C ARG A 4 11.73 83.75 -58.20
N LYS A 5 13.05 83.89 -58.33
CA LYS A 5 14.01 82.89 -57.81
C LYS A 5 14.09 82.90 -56.29
N VAL A 6 13.95 84.08 -55.68
CA VAL A 6 13.99 84.24 -54.21
C VAL A 6 12.71 83.68 -53.60
N GLU A 7 11.55 83.95 -54.20
CA GLU A 7 10.28 83.35 -53.76
C GLU A 7 10.28 81.82 -53.94
N THR A 8 10.78 81.32 -55.08
CA THR A 8 10.89 79.87 -55.31
C THR A 8 11.82 79.19 -54.30
N ALA A 9 12.94 79.84 -53.95
CA ALA A 9 13.86 79.33 -52.93
C ALA A 9 13.25 79.36 -51.53
N ALA A 10 12.51 80.42 -51.17
CA ALA A 10 11.82 80.53 -49.89
C ALA A 10 10.71 79.49 -49.73
N VAL A 11 9.96 79.20 -50.80
CA VAL A 11 8.95 78.13 -50.84
C VAL A 11 9.60 76.77 -50.69
N ALA A 12 10.68 76.48 -51.43
CA ALA A 12 11.39 75.20 -51.33
C ALA A 12 11.96 74.96 -49.92
N VAL A 13 12.46 76.00 -49.24
CA VAL A 13 12.94 75.90 -47.85
C VAL A 13 11.80 75.64 -46.87
N ARG A 14 10.63 76.29 -47.05
CA ARG A 14 9.45 76.03 -46.22
C ARG A 14 8.91 74.61 -46.41
N GLU A 15 8.82 74.16 -47.65
CA GLU A 15 8.39 72.79 -47.98
C GLU A 15 9.36 71.75 -47.40
N THR A 16 10.67 72.00 -47.50
CA THR A 16 11.68 71.14 -46.87
C THR A 16 11.55 71.14 -45.35
N ALA A 17 11.29 72.29 -44.72
CA ALA A 17 11.08 72.39 -43.28
C ALA A 17 9.82 71.63 -42.82
N GLU A 18 8.71 71.77 -43.55
CA GLU A 18 7.46 71.03 -43.29
C GLU A 18 7.65 69.52 -43.46
N GLN A 19 8.32 69.08 -44.55
CA GLN A 19 8.66 67.67 -44.75
C GLN A 19 9.55 67.12 -43.63
N THR A 20 10.52 67.91 -43.16
CA THR A 20 11.41 67.51 -42.05
C THR A 20 10.64 67.42 -40.74
N GLN A 21 9.68 68.31 -40.50
CA GLN A 21 8.80 68.26 -39.32
C GLN A 21 7.89 67.04 -39.35
N THR A 22 7.22 66.76 -40.47
CA THR A 22 6.36 65.57 -40.62
C THR A 22 7.18 64.29 -40.50
N ALA A 23 8.40 64.25 -41.03
CA ALA A 23 9.30 63.11 -40.86
C ALA A 23 9.70 62.91 -39.39
N ALA A 24 9.97 63.98 -38.65
CA ALA A 24 10.29 63.93 -37.22
C ALA A 24 9.07 63.48 -36.38
N GLU A 25 7.87 63.95 -36.69
CA GLU A 25 6.62 63.53 -36.03
C GLU A 25 6.33 62.04 -36.28
N ASN A 26 6.46 61.57 -37.52
CA ASN A 26 6.29 60.16 -37.87
C ASN A 26 7.33 59.27 -37.17
N ALA A 27 8.58 59.72 -37.08
CA ALA A 27 9.64 59.01 -36.35
C ALA A 27 9.34 58.95 -34.84
N ALA A 28 8.82 60.02 -34.25
CA ALA A 28 8.40 60.05 -32.85
C ALA A 28 7.22 59.10 -32.57
N SER A 29 6.20 59.07 -33.44
CA SER A 29 5.09 58.11 -33.34
C SER A 29 5.56 56.67 -33.50
N ALA A 30 6.45 56.38 -34.47
CA ALA A 30 7.03 55.06 -34.64
C ALA A 30 7.82 54.59 -33.41
N ALA A 31 8.60 55.48 -32.79
CA ALA A 31 9.32 55.21 -31.54
C ALA A 31 8.36 54.94 -30.37
N GLN A 32 7.25 55.68 -30.27
CA GLN A 32 6.21 55.41 -29.27
C GLN A 32 5.56 54.04 -29.47
N HIS A 33 5.18 53.69 -30.70
CA HIS A 33 4.63 52.36 -31.01
C HIS A 33 5.61 51.23 -30.73
N ALA A 34 6.90 51.39 -31.08
CA ALA A 34 7.94 50.42 -30.75
C ALA A 34 8.12 50.25 -29.24
N SER A 35 8.08 51.35 -28.47
CA SER A 35 8.14 51.29 -26.99
C SER A 35 6.91 50.62 -26.38
N ALA A 36 5.72 50.82 -26.95
CA ALA A 36 4.49 50.18 -26.52
C ALA A 36 4.50 48.67 -26.83
N ALA A 37 4.97 48.29 -28.01
CA ALA A 37 5.16 46.88 -28.39
C ALA A 37 6.17 46.19 -27.47
N ALA A 38 7.31 46.83 -27.17
CA ALA A 38 8.30 46.31 -26.23
C ALA A 38 7.71 46.09 -24.82
N ARG A 39 6.93 47.06 -24.31
CA ARG A 39 6.22 46.92 -23.02
C ARG A 39 5.22 45.75 -23.02
N GLN A 40 4.48 45.57 -24.10
CA GLN A 40 3.57 44.43 -24.25
C GLN A 40 4.31 43.09 -24.25
N THR A 41 5.46 43.00 -24.94
CA THR A 41 6.29 41.79 -24.93
C THR A 41 6.84 41.50 -23.53
N THR A 42 7.32 42.52 -22.80
CA THR A 42 7.76 42.35 -21.41
C THR A 42 6.62 41.89 -20.49
N GLN A 43 5.42 42.42 -20.67
CA GLN A 43 4.24 42.01 -19.89
C GLN A 43 3.78 40.58 -20.25
N ALA A 44 3.86 40.18 -21.53
CA ALA A 44 3.56 38.81 -21.95
C ALA A 44 4.58 37.81 -21.37
N ALA A 45 5.87 38.18 -21.35
CA ALA A 45 6.93 37.39 -20.74
C ALA A 45 6.72 37.24 -19.22
N SER A 46 6.36 38.31 -18.50
CA SER A 46 6.10 38.24 -17.06
C SER A 46 4.84 37.44 -16.70
N ARG A 47 3.80 37.50 -17.52
CA ARG A 47 2.62 36.62 -17.38
C ARG A 47 2.98 35.15 -17.61
N THR A 48 3.85 34.88 -18.58
CA THR A 48 4.32 33.52 -18.88
C THR A 48 5.18 32.97 -17.74
N SER A 49 6.08 33.78 -17.17
CA SER A 49 6.87 33.36 -16.00
C SER A 49 5.99 33.11 -14.77
N ALA A 50 5.02 33.98 -14.49
CA ALA A 50 4.06 33.77 -13.40
C ALA A 50 3.20 32.51 -13.61
N ALA A 51 2.78 32.22 -14.85
CA ALA A 51 2.08 30.99 -15.19
C ALA A 51 2.97 29.74 -15.03
N ALA A 52 4.26 29.85 -15.37
CA ALA A 52 5.23 28.76 -15.16
C ALA A 52 5.47 28.48 -13.67
N GLU A 53 5.59 29.52 -12.85
CA GLU A 53 5.73 29.39 -11.39
C GLU A 53 4.50 28.73 -10.75
N THR A 54 3.30 29.17 -11.12
CA THR A 54 2.06 28.57 -10.61
C THR A 54 1.90 27.11 -11.05
N SER A 55 2.30 26.78 -12.29
CA SER A 55 2.35 25.39 -12.77
C SER A 55 3.36 24.54 -12.00
N ALA A 56 4.55 25.07 -11.70
CA ALA A 56 5.57 24.37 -10.91
C ALA A 56 5.10 24.08 -9.48
N VAL A 57 4.44 25.05 -8.82
CA VAL A 57 3.84 24.85 -7.49
C VAL A 57 2.74 23.80 -7.55
N ALA A 58 1.86 23.82 -8.55
CA ALA A 58 0.82 22.82 -8.74
C ALA A 58 1.40 21.41 -8.99
N ALA A 59 2.49 21.30 -9.73
CA ALA A 59 3.19 20.03 -9.95
C ALA A 59 3.79 19.51 -8.65
N GLN A 60 4.40 20.36 -7.82
CA GLN A 60 4.99 19.97 -6.55
C GLN A 60 3.94 19.53 -5.53
N THR A 61 2.80 20.24 -5.44
CA THR A 61 1.70 19.85 -4.56
C THR A 61 1.09 18.52 -4.98
N THR A 62 0.91 18.30 -6.28
CA THR A 62 0.43 17.03 -6.84
C THR A 62 1.40 15.89 -6.55
N ALA A 63 2.71 16.12 -6.74
CA ALA A 63 3.73 15.12 -6.43
C ALA A 63 3.74 14.75 -4.95
N ARG A 64 3.65 15.74 -4.05
CA ARG A 64 3.57 15.50 -2.61
C ARG A 64 2.29 14.74 -2.23
N ALA A 65 1.15 15.12 -2.80
CA ALA A 65 -0.12 14.43 -2.58
C ALA A 65 -0.07 12.97 -3.08
N ALA A 66 0.59 12.72 -4.22
CA ALA A 66 0.80 11.39 -4.77
C ALA A 66 1.65 10.52 -3.83
N VAL A 67 2.75 11.07 -3.27
CA VAL A 67 3.59 10.36 -2.29
C VAL A 67 2.78 10.00 -1.03
N ILE A 68 2.04 10.96 -0.46
CA ILE A 68 1.21 10.72 0.73
C ILE A 68 0.12 9.68 0.46
N THR A 69 -0.48 9.72 -0.73
CA THR A 69 -1.51 8.75 -1.14
C THR A 69 -0.92 7.36 -1.30
N LYS A 70 0.27 7.24 -1.91
CA LYS A 70 0.99 5.97 -2.06
C LYS A 70 1.33 5.37 -0.69
N ASP A 71 1.93 6.16 0.20
CA ASP A 71 2.27 5.74 1.57
C ASP A 71 1.02 5.28 2.35
N SER A 72 -0.07 6.05 2.25
CA SER A 72 -1.35 5.69 2.86
C SER A 72 -1.94 4.39 2.28
N ALA A 73 -1.76 4.14 0.98
CA ALA A 73 -2.24 2.93 0.33
C ALA A 73 -1.40 1.70 0.73
N GLU A 74 -0.07 1.83 0.76
CA GLU A 74 0.85 0.78 1.22
C GLU A 74 0.55 0.40 2.68
N ARG A 75 0.36 1.40 3.57
CA ARG A 75 0.01 1.13 4.96
C ARG A 75 -1.35 0.44 5.11
N ARG A 76 -2.33 0.74 4.26
CA ARG A 76 -3.62 0.03 4.25
C ARG A 76 -3.47 -1.41 3.81
N THR A 77 -2.64 -1.68 2.80
CA THR A 77 -2.34 -3.04 2.32
C THR A 77 -1.66 -3.87 3.40
N GLU A 78 -0.66 -3.29 4.06
CA GLU A 78 0.06 -3.92 5.19
C GLU A 78 -0.91 -4.26 6.35
N LEU A 79 -1.71 -3.28 6.78
CA LEU A 79 -2.71 -3.50 7.83
C LEU A 79 -3.79 -4.52 7.43
N ALA A 80 -4.09 -4.66 6.14
CA ALA A 80 -4.98 -5.72 5.66
C ALA A 80 -4.30 -7.09 5.78
N GLY A 81 -3.01 -7.18 5.42
CA GLY A 81 -2.15 -8.34 5.62
C GLY A 81 -2.14 -8.81 7.07
N ASP A 82 -1.85 -7.93 8.02
CA ASP A 82 -1.80 -8.26 9.45
C ASP A 82 -3.12 -8.84 9.98
N ARG A 83 -4.27 -8.31 9.53
CA ARG A 83 -5.58 -8.84 9.92
C ARG A 83 -5.80 -10.28 9.45
N THR A 84 -5.32 -10.62 8.24
CA THR A 84 -5.42 -12.00 7.75
C THR A 84 -4.53 -12.94 8.55
N VAL A 85 -3.35 -12.49 8.97
CA VAL A 85 -2.42 -13.27 9.80
C VAL A 85 -2.99 -13.48 11.20
N PHE A 86 -3.49 -12.44 11.88
CA PHE A 86 -4.11 -12.60 13.20
C PHE A 86 -5.36 -13.49 13.17
N ALA A 87 -6.16 -13.42 12.11
CA ALA A 87 -7.26 -14.35 11.92
C ALA A 87 -6.75 -15.80 11.81
N ALA A 88 -5.67 -16.02 11.06
CA ALA A 88 -5.04 -17.32 10.94
C ALA A 88 -4.53 -17.86 12.29
N GLU A 89 -3.86 -17.04 13.08
CA GLU A 89 -3.35 -17.43 14.40
C GLU A 89 -4.47 -17.83 15.37
N ARG A 90 -5.59 -17.10 15.37
CA ARG A 90 -6.77 -17.47 16.18
C ARG A 90 -7.35 -18.82 15.77
N THR A 91 -7.45 -19.11 14.47
CA THR A 91 -7.92 -20.43 14.02
C THR A 91 -6.95 -21.53 14.44
N TYR A 92 -5.65 -21.31 14.31
CA TYR A 92 -4.63 -22.26 14.75
C TYR A 92 -4.71 -22.52 16.26
N ALA A 93 -4.81 -21.47 17.08
CA ALA A 93 -4.95 -21.60 18.53
C ALA A 93 -6.22 -22.36 18.92
N ALA A 94 -7.31 -22.18 18.16
CA ALA A 94 -8.55 -22.94 18.36
C ALA A 94 -8.37 -24.44 18.03
N TRP A 95 -7.70 -24.78 16.94
CA TRP A 95 -7.36 -26.17 16.58
C TRP A 95 -6.51 -26.83 17.67
N VAL A 96 -5.42 -26.18 18.10
CA VAL A 96 -4.54 -26.72 19.15
C VAL A 96 -5.30 -26.90 20.48
N ARG A 97 -6.10 -25.90 20.89
CA ARG A 97 -6.89 -25.98 22.12
C ARG A 97 -7.88 -27.15 22.10
N THR A 98 -8.65 -27.27 21.04
CA THR A 98 -9.64 -28.36 20.91
C THR A 98 -8.97 -29.72 20.82
N GLY A 99 -7.80 -29.82 20.16
CA GLY A 99 -6.97 -31.01 20.17
C GLY A 99 -6.48 -31.41 21.56
N LEU A 100 -5.99 -30.45 22.36
CA LEU A 100 -5.57 -30.71 23.75
C LEU A 100 -6.72 -31.17 24.65
N VAL A 101 -7.91 -30.58 24.50
CA VAL A 101 -9.12 -31.03 25.21
C VAL A 101 -9.50 -32.45 24.79
N GLY A 102 -9.45 -32.77 23.49
CA GLY A 102 -9.66 -34.12 22.98
C GLY A 102 -8.67 -35.12 23.55
N LEU A 103 -7.38 -34.77 23.60
CA LEU A 103 -6.33 -35.62 24.16
C LEU A 103 -6.53 -35.88 25.65
N ALA A 104 -6.72 -34.82 26.44
CA ALA A 104 -6.96 -34.94 27.88
C ALA A 104 -8.25 -35.72 28.17
N GLY A 105 -9.31 -35.45 27.40
CA GLY A 105 -10.57 -36.15 27.48
C GLY A 105 -10.47 -37.62 27.09
N GLY A 106 -9.69 -37.97 26.07
CA GLY A 106 -9.48 -39.36 25.65
C GLY A 106 -8.75 -40.19 26.71
N ILE A 107 -7.71 -39.62 27.31
CA ILE A 107 -6.98 -40.24 28.44
C ILE A 107 -7.90 -40.38 29.65
N GLY A 108 -8.60 -39.30 30.00
CA GLY A 108 -9.52 -39.28 31.13
C GLY A 108 -10.69 -40.24 30.98
N ALA A 109 -11.27 -40.35 29.78
CA ALA A 109 -12.40 -41.22 29.50
C ALA A 109 -12.04 -42.69 29.77
N ARG A 110 -10.85 -43.15 29.36
CA ARG A 110 -10.42 -44.53 29.65
C ARG A 110 -10.27 -44.78 31.15
N ALA A 111 -9.68 -43.85 31.89
CA ALA A 111 -9.44 -44.00 33.32
C ALA A 111 -10.74 -43.87 34.16
N LEU A 112 -11.66 -43.00 33.75
CA LEU A 112 -12.90 -42.73 34.47
C LEU A 112 -13.98 -43.80 34.22
N LEU A 113 -14.03 -44.35 33.01
CA LEU A 113 -15.06 -45.32 32.60
C LEU A 113 -14.68 -46.77 32.90
N ASP A 114 -13.44 -47.01 33.34
CA ASP A 114 -12.95 -48.33 33.73
C ASP A 114 -13.81 -48.93 34.86
N GLY A 115 -14.33 -50.15 34.64
CA GLY A 115 -15.23 -50.83 35.56
C GLY A 115 -16.66 -50.26 35.69
N LEU A 116 -17.00 -49.14 35.04
CA LEU A 116 -18.35 -48.54 35.07
C LEU A 116 -19.21 -48.92 33.86
N VAL A 117 -18.59 -49.07 32.69
CA VAL A 117 -19.25 -49.41 31.42
C VAL A 117 -18.50 -50.55 30.73
N PRO A 118 -19.11 -51.24 29.75
CA PRO A 118 -18.41 -52.27 28.99
C PRO A 118 -17.13 -51.71 28.34
N ASP A 119 -16.04 -52.46 28.46
CA ASP A 119 -14.69 -52.02 28.04
C ASP A 119 -14.61 -51.56 26.59
N TRP A 120 -15.37 -52.21 25.70
CA TRP A 120 -15.44 -51.85 24.29
C TRP A 120 -16.02 -50.45 24.08
N MET A 121 -16.94 -50.01 24.95
CA MET A 121 -17.59 -48.71 24.89
C MET A 121 -16.67 -47.62 25.41
N ALA A 122 -15.95 -47.88 26.51
CA ALA A 122 -14.89 -46.99 27.01
C ALA A 122 -13.73 -46.85 26.00
N LEU A 123 -13.32 -47.96 25.38
CA LEU A 123 -12.29 -47.98 24.34
C LEU A 123 -12.72 -47.18 23.11
N ALA A 124 -13.97 -47.33 22.67
CA ALA A 124 -14.52 -46.57 21.54
C ALA A 124 -14.52 -45.06 21.83
N GLN A 125 -15.01 -44.65 23.01
CA GLN A 125 -15.06 -43.24 23.39
C GLN A 125 -13.66 -42.60 23.46
N ALA A 126 -12.70 -43.27 24.09
CA ALA A 126 -11.33 -42.81 24.17
C ALA A 126 -10.68 -42.72 22.77
N SER A 127 -10.95 -43.70 21.90
CA SER A 127 -10.43 -43.73 20.54
C SER A 127 -10.95 -42.56 19.70
N VAL A 128 -12.25 -42.25 19.76
CA VAL A 128 -12.85 -41.13 19.02
C VAL A 128 -12.23 -39.80 19.45
N LEU A 129 -12.07 -39.57 20.76
CA LEU A 129 -11.47 -38.34 21.28
C LEU A 129 -10.00 -38.21 20.89
N MET A 130 -9.24 -39.31 20.89
CA MET A 130 -7.84 -39.31 20.51
C MET A 130 -7.64 -39.11 19.01
N LEU A 131 -8.46 -39.75 18.16
CA LEU A 131 -8.46 -39.51 16.71
C LEU A 131 -8.82 -38.06 16.38
N PHE A 132 -9.80 -37.48 17.09
CA PHE A 132 -10.14 -36.07 16.95
C PHE A 132 -8.96 -35.16 17.34
N ALA A 133 -8.24 -35.47 18.43
CA ALA A 133 -7.04 -34.74 18.82
C ALA A 133 -5.94 -34.79 17.75
N ILE A 134 -5.64 -35.98 17.23
CA ILE A 134 -4.67 -36.19 16.14
C ILE A 134 -5.08 -35.36 14.91
N PHE A 135 -6.35 -35.41 14.53
CA PHE A 135 -6.89 -34.61 13.42
C PHE A 135 -6.66 -33.11 13.63
N CYS A 136 -6.94 -32.59 14.82
CA CYS A 136 -6.73 -31.17 15.14
C CYS A 136 -5.26 -30.75 15.02
N PHE A 137 -4.32 -31.58 15.48
CA PHE A 137 -2.88 -31.28 15.37
C PHE A 137 -2.40 -31.38 13.91
N ILE A 138 -2.87 -32.36 13.14
CA ILE A 138 -2.55 -32.49 11.71
C ILE A 138 -3.12 -31.31 10.92
N ALA A 139 -4.34 -30.86 11.22
CA ALA A 139 -4.92 -29.67 10.59
C ALA A 139 -4.06 -28.41 10.85
N GLY A 140 -3.50 -28.31 12.06
CA GLY A 140 -2.51 -27.27 12.40
C GLY A 140 -1.25 -27.33 11.54
N VAL A 141 -0.70 -28.51 11.27
CA VAL A 141 0.46 -28.71 10.37
C VAL A 141 0.12 -28.42 8.91
N TRP A 142 -1.02 -28.96 8.44
CA TRP A 142 -1.47 -28.80 7.05
C TRP A 142 -1.63 -27.32 6.69
N ARG A 143 -2.19 -26.52 7.61
CA ARG A 143 -2.30 -25.06 7.48
C ARG A 143 -0.96 -24.37 7.22
N GLN A 144 0.12 -24.82 7.86
CA GLN A 144 1.44 -24.21 7.74
C GLN A 144 2.14 -24.57 6.43
N LEU A 145 1.91 -25.78 5.92
CA LEU A 145 2.49 -26.23 4.66
C LEU A 145 1.90 -25.51 3.44
N PHE A 146 0.62 -25.15 3.48
CA PHE A 146 -0.09 -24.48 2.39
C PHE A 146 -0.27 -22.97 2.59
N LYS A 147 0.59 -22.35 3.40
CA LYS A 147 0.51 -20.91 3.65
C LYS A 147 1.01 -20.12 2.44
N VAL A 148 0.13 -19.32 1.84
CA VAL A 148 0.52 -18.29 0.86
C VAL A 148 1.08 -17.12 1.66
N GLU A 149 2.36 -16.82 1.46
CA GLU A 149 3.07 -15.77 2.21
C GLU A 149 2.64 -14.40 1.68
N PRO A 150 2.08 -13.50 2.53
CA PRO A 150 1.81 -12.12 2.13
C PRO A 150 3.12 -11.37 1.92
N GLU A 151 3.16 -10.49 0.91
CA GLU A 151 4.24 -9.51 0.74
C GLU A 151 4.21 -8.53 1.93
N ALA A 152 5.27 -8.59 2.75
CA ALA A 152 5.60 -7.67 3.86
C ALA A 152 4.63 -7.65 5.08
N PRO A 153 4.80 -8.58 6.05
CA PRO A 153 4.29 -8.41 7.41
C PRO A 153 5.29 -7.63 8.30
N ASP A 154 4.84 -6.53 8.90
CA ASP A 154 5.55 -5.72 9.92
C ASP A 154 5.26 -6.24 11.35
N ILE A 155 5.07 -7.56 11.48
CA ILE A 155 4.79 -8.22 12.76
C ILE A 155 5.69 -9.42 12.95
N ASP A 156 6.28 -9.53 14.14
CA ASP A 156 7.08 -10.67 14.57
C ASP A 156 6.20 -11.92 14.61
N ARG A 157 6.40 -12.81 13.64
CA ARG A 157 5.65 -14.05 13.51
C ARG A 157 6.25 -15.15 14.37
N LEU A 158 5.39 -15.97 14.97
CA LEU A 158 5.83 -17.24 15.55
C LEU A 158 6.50 -18.09 14.44
N PRO A 159 7.73 -18.59 14.67
CA PRO A 159 8.44 -19.36 13.66
C PRO A 159 7.62 -20.58 13.25
N GLY A 160 7.30 -20.70 11.96
CA GLY A 160 6.46 -21.78 11.43
C GLY A 160 7.02 -23.17 11.75
N TRP A 161 8.35 -23.31 11.77
CA TRP A 161 9.02 -24.57 12.13
C TRP A 161 8.74 -25.01 13.58
N LEU A 162 8.63 -24.06 14.52
CA LEU A 162 8.31 -24.35 15.91
C LEU A 162 6.88 -24.89 16.03
N LEU A 163 5.94 -24.28 15.32
CA LEU A 163 4.54 -24.71 15.31
C LEU A 163 4.38 -26.09 14.66
N ILE A 164 5.10 -26.37 13.58
CA ILE A 164 5.16 -27.70 12.96
C ILE A 164 5.72 -28.72 13.95
N GLY A 165 6.85 -28.41 14.59
CA GLY A 165 7.49 -29.28 15.58
C GLY A 165 6.58 -29.62 16.76
N VAL A 166 5.93 -28.62 17.36
CA VAL A 166 5.02 -28.81 18.50
C VAL A 166 3.80 -29.65 18.12
N ASN A 167 3.15 -29.40 16.98
CA ASN A 167 1.97 -30.19 16.60
C ASN A 167 2.34 -31.62 16.21
N LEU A 168 3.46 -31.83 15.51
CA LEU A 168 3.93 -33.18 15.21
C LEU A 168 4.24 -33.95 16.49
N PHE A 169 4.89 -33.30 17.45
CA PHE A 169 5.11 -33.88 18.77
C PHE A 169 3.80 -34.24 19.47
N LEU A 170 2.84 -33.32 19.53
CA LEU A 170 1.53 -33.57 20.15
C LEU A 170 0.74 -34.68 19.44
N ALA A 171 0.78 -34.73 18.10
CA ALA A 171 0.17 -35.79 17.32
C ALA A 171 0.82 -37.16 17.60
N LEU A 172 2.15 -37.20 17.73
CA LEU A 172 2.89 -38.41 18.09
C LEU A 172 2.52 -38.88 19.50
N VAL A 173 2.45 -37.96 20.47
CA VAL A 173 1.98 -38.26 21.83
C VAL A 173 0.57 -38.83 21.81
N ALA A 174 -0.36 -38.21 21.07
CA ALA A 174 -1.73 -38.67 20.93
C ALA A 174 -1.79 -40.07 20.28
N ALA A 175 -1.03 -40.31 19.22
CA ALA A 175 -0.96 -41.60 18.55
C ALA A 175 -0.36 -42.68 19.46
N THR A 176 0.70 -42.36 20.20
CA THR A 176 1.31 -43.27 21.17
C THR A 176 0.34 -43.61 22.30
N ALA A 177 -0.40 -42.62 22.81
CA ALA A 177 -1.44 -42.84 23.80
C ALA A 177 -2.59 -43.70 23.26
N LEU A 178 -3.02 -43.49 22.00
CA LEU A 178 -4.02 -44.33 21.35
C LEU A 178 -3.57 -45.79 21.27
N LEU A 179 -2.33 -46.01 20.82
CA LEU A 179 -1.73 -47.35 20.76
C LEU A 179 -1.59 -47.97 22.14
N GLY A 180 -1.21 -47.18 23.16
CA GLY A 180 -1.12 -47.63 24.55
C GLY A 180 -2.46 -48.07 25.12
N ILE A 181 -3.54 -47.35 24.82
CA ILE A 181 -4.91 -47.73 25.24
C ILE A 181 -5.33 -49.05 24.59
N TRP A 182 -4.96 -49.28 23.34
CA TRP A 182 -5.24 -50.54 22.62
C TRP A 182 -4.36 -51.70 23.06
N ALA A 183 -3.07 -51.46 23.34
CA ALA A 183 -2.13 -52.47 23.81
C ALA A 183 -2.35 -52.83 25.29
N GLY A 184 -2.94 -51.92 26.06
CA GLY A 184 -3.24 -52.10 27.48
C GLY A 184 -4.64 -52.67 27.79
N GLY A 185 -5.36 -53.24 26.83
CA GLY A 185 -6.63 -53.91 27.09
C GLY A 185 -6.68 -55.34 26.55
N PRO A 186 -7.35 -56.31 27.22
CA PRO A 186 -7.75 -56.42 28.63
C PRO A 186 -6.85 -57.41 29.44
N ALA A 187 -6.77 -57.19 30.75
CA ALA A 187 -6.40 -58.20 31.76
C ALA A 187 -7.63 -58.45 32.67
#